data_AF-A0A7K4K4H3-F1
#
_entry.id   AF-A0A7K4K4H3-F1
#
_cell.length_a   1.000
_cell.length_b   1.000
_cell.length_c   1.000
_cell.angle_alpha   90.00
_cell.angle_beta   90.00
_cell.angle_gamma   90.00
#
_symmetry.space_group_name_H-M   'P 1'
#
loop_
_entity.id
_entity.type
_entity.pdbx_description
1 polymer ?
#
loop_
_entity_poly.entity_id
_entity_poly.type
_entity_poly.pdbx_seq_one_letter_code
_entity_poly.pdbx_strand_id
1 'polypeptide(L)'
;VTPGQCWAFQGSQGHVVIQLPARIRPAAVTLQHIYKSVSTSGMVSSAPRDFTVSVSLCCLVEKEGEEETLLGTFTYNVEKEAIQTFPLKHELSRAFQYIKLKVQNNWGNAEYTCIYQVQVHGKVA
;
A
#
# COMPACT_ATOMS: atom_id res chain seq x y z
N VAL A 1 -5.37 -15.12 2.58
CA VAL A 1 -4.18 -14.74 3.39
C VAL A 1 -4.20 -15.53 4.69
N THR A 2 -3.05 -16.05 5.13
CA THR A 2 -2.92 -16.85 6.36
C THR A 2 -2.25 -15.99 7.45
N PRO A 3 -2.69 -16.02 8.72
CA PRO A 3 -2.01 -15.30 9.80
C PRO A 3 -0.50 -15.58 9.84
N GLY A 4 0.31 -14.52 9.94
CA GLY A 4 1.78 -14.61 9.95
C GLY A 4 2.44 -14.59 8.57
N GLN A 5 1.71 -14.78 7.46
CA GLN A 5 2.25 -14.63 6.11
C GLN A 5 2.14 -13.17 5.62
N CYS A 6 2.84 -12.26 6.30
CA CYS A 6 2.89 -10.84 5.94
C CYS A 6 4.32 -10.32 5.94
N TRP A 7 4.54 -9.23 5.21
CA TRP A 7 5.80 -8.48 5.29
C TRP A 7 5.72 -7.51 6.46
N ALA A 8 6.52 -7.78 7.50
CA ALA A 8 6.65 -6.92 8.67
C ALA A 8 7.84 -5.97 8.51
N PHE A 9 7.65 -4.70 8.88
CA PHE A 9 8.73 -3.73 9.04
C PHE A 9 8.66 -3.08 10.42
N GLN A 10 9.82 -2.65 10.92
CA GLN A 10 9.96 -2.08 12.26
C GLN A 10 9.23 -0.73 12.38
N GLY A 11 8.56 -0.53 13.51
CA GLY A 11 7.81 0.68 13.80
C GLY A 11 6.51 0.79 12.99
N SER A 12 6.02 2.02 12.85
CA SER A 12 4.73 2.34 12.21
C SER A 12 4.85 3.05 10.87
N GLN A 13 6.08 3.35 10.44
CA GLN A 13 6.39 4.06 9.20
C GLN A 13 7.30 3.21 8.33
N GLY A 14 6.94 3.09 7.06
CA GLY A 14 7.68 2.26 6.11
C GLY A 14 7.15 2.44 4.71
N HIS A 15 7.83 1.89 3.72
CA HIS A 15 7.34 1.93 2.34
C HIS A 15 7.81 0.72 1.55
N VAL A 16 7.02 0.36 0.55
CA VAL A 16 7.38 -0.64 -0.46
C VAL A 16 7.25 -0.01 -1.84
N VAL A 17 8.23 -0.27 -2.69
CA VAL A 17 8.18 0.06 -4.12
C VAL A 17 7.98 -1.24 -4.89
N ILE A 18 6.92 -1.28 -5.70
CA ILE A 18 6.48 -2.46 -6.44
C ILE A 18 6.69 -2.17 -7.92
N GLN A 19 7.54 -2.98 -8.57
CA GLN A 19 7.62 -3.03 -10.03
C GLN A 19 6.48 -3.89 -10.56
N LEU A 20 5.64 -3.30 -11.40
CA LEU A 20 4.53 -3.97 -12.05
C LEU A 20 5.02 -4.76 -13.27
N PRO A 21 4.35 -5.87 -13.63
CA PRO A 21 4.71 -6.69 -14.79
C PRO A 21 4.54 -5.94 -16.13
N ALA A 22 3.73 -4.88 -16.15
CA ALA A 22 3.52 -4.02 -17.32
C ALA A 22 3.36 -2.56 -16.88
N ARG A 23 3.58 -1.63 -17.81
CA ARG A 23 3.19 -0.23 -17.64
C ARG A 23 1.67 -0.11 -17.68
N ILE A 24 1.09 0.48 -16.65
CA ILE A 24 -0.36 0.69 -16.55
C ILE A 24 -0.68 2.15 -16.25
N ARG A 25 -1.92 2.56 -16.49
CA ARG A 25 -2.54 3.74 -15.86
C ARG A 25 -3.26 3.25 -14.60
N PRO A 26 -2.68 3.45 -13.39
CA PRO A 26 -3.28 2.97 -12.15
C PRO A 26 -4.65 3.62 -11.92
N ALA A 27 -5.62 2.81 -11.50
CA ALA A 27 -6.98 3.25 -11.21
C ALA A 27 -7.36 3.02 -9.74
N ALA A 28 -6.85 1.96 -9.12
CA ALA A 28 -7.09 1.66 -7.72
C ALA A 28 -5.94 0.83 -7.13
N VAL A 29 -5.81 0.88 -5.80
CA VAL A 29 -5.05 -0.13 -5.04
C VAL A 29 -5.97 -0.87 -4.09
N THR A 30 -5.72 -2.16 -3.87
CA THR A 30 -6.39 -2.92 -2.82
C THR A 30 -5.38 -3.31 -1.77
N LEU A 31 -5.72 -3.04 -0.52
CA LEU A 31 -4.95 -3.47 0.65
C LEU A 31 -5.74 -4.53 1.38
N GLN A 32 -5.11 -5.66 1.64
CA GLN A 32 -5.68 -6.74 2.43
C GLN A 32 -4.90 -6.92 3.73
N HIS A 33 -5.63 -7.17 4.81
CA HIS A 33 -5.10 -7.69 6.07
C HIS A 33 -5.87 -8.98 6.44
N ILE A 34 -5.47 -9.67 7.50
CA ILE A 34 -6.28 -10.76 8.09
C ILE A 34 -7.54 -10.21 8.77
N TYR A 35 -8.60 -11.02 8.79
CA TYR A 35 -9.81 -10.74 9.58
C TYR A 35 -9.50 -10.80 11.09
N LYS A 36 -10.18 -9.98 11.89
CA LYS A 36 -10.05 -10.02 13.37
C LYS A 36 -10.32 -11.40 13.95
N SER A 37 -11.30 -12.12 13.40
CA SER A 37 -11.71 -13.46 13.84
C SER A 37 -10.64 -14.55 13.71
N VAL A 38 -9.64 -14.36 12.86
CA VAL A 38 -8.53 -15.32 12.66
C VAL A 38 -7.22 -14.85 13.30
N SER A 39 -7.23 -13.71 13.99
CA SER A 39 -6.08 -13.23 14.76
C SER A 39 -5.99 -13.97 16.09
N THR A 40 -4.81 -14.48 16.44
CA THR A 40 -4.57 -15.16 17.72
C THR A 40 -4.77 -14.23 18.93
N SER A 41 -4.52 -12.93 18.77
CA SER A 41 -4.75 -11.93 19.81
C SER A 41 -6.15 -11.31 19.76
N GLY A 42 -6.97 -11.67 18.78
CA GLY A 42 -8.25 -11.00 18.49
C GLY A 42 -8.11 -9.55 17.98
N MET A 43 -6.88 -9.04 17.85
CA MET A 43 -6.58 -7.67 17.43
C MET A 43 -5.80 -7.65 16.12
N VAL A 44 -5.89 -6.55 15.39
CA VAL A 44 -5.14 -6.29 14.14
C VAL A 44 -4.40 -4.94 14.24
N SER A 45 -3.84 -4.65 15.41
CA SER A 45 -3.13 -3.39 15.71
C SER A 45 -1.90 -3.16 14.84
N SER A 46 -1.31 -4.22 14.27
CA SER A 46 -0.19 -4.15 13.32
C SER A 46 -0.61 -3.77 11.90
N ALA A 47 -1.91 -3.67 11.61
CA ALA A 47 -2.37 -3.28 10.28
C ALA A 47 -1.92 -1.84 9.96
N PRO A 48 -1.55 -1.55 8.71
CA PRO A 48 -1.34 -0.17 8.27
C PRO A 48 -2.63 0.63 8.48
N ARG A 49 -2.51 1.90 8.85
CA ARG A 49 -3.64 2.81 9.03
C ARG A 49 -3.61 3.87 7.94
N ASP A 50 -2.84 4.93 8.11
CA ASP A 50 -2.73 6.00 7.13
C ASP A 50 -1.58 5.69 6.16
N PHE A 51 -1.84 5.81 4.85
CA PHE A 51 -0.85 5.54 3.82
C PHE A 51 -1.05 6.41 2.58
N THR A 52 0.03 6.59 1.82
CA THR A 52 0.02 7.30 0.53
C THR A 52 0.43 6.37 -0.59
N VAL A 53 -0.14 6.60 -1.77
CA VAL A 53 0.22 5.90 -3.00
C VAL A 53 0.78 6.90 -3.99
N SER A 54 1.99 6.61 -4.49
CA SER A 54 2.66 7.44 -5.48
C SER A 54 3.18 6.58 -6.64
N VAL A 55 3.42 7.21 -7.79
CA VAL A 55 4.09 6.60 -8.94
C VAL A 55 5.41 7.29 -9.25
N SER A 56 6.33 6.54 -9.85
CA SER A 56 7.60 7.06 -10.37
C SER A 56 7.90 6.42 -11.74
N LEU A 57 8.68 7.12 -12.55
CA LEU A 57 9.19 6.61 -13.83
C LEU A 57 10.37 5.64 -13.65
N CYS A 58 11.16 5.79 -12.56
CA CYS A 58 12.24 4.86 -12.22
C CYS A 58 12.10 4.28 -10.80
N CYS A 59 12.73 3.12 -10.61
CA CYS A 59 12.85 2.40 -9.34
C CYS A 59 13.75 3.08 -8.30
N LEU A 60 14.61 4.01 -8.72
CA LEU A 60 15.62 4.64 -7.86
C LEU A 60 15.20 6.07 -7.53
N VAL A 61 14.69 6.26 -6.32
CA VAL A 61 14.51 7.58 -5.73
C VAL A 61 15.86 7.99 -5.16
N GLU A 62 16.65 8.69 -5.97
CA GLU A 62 17.75 9.60 -5.59
C GLU A 62 18.52 10.17 -6.80
N LYS A 63 17.95 10.15 -8.01
CA LYS A 63 18.43 11.05 -9.07
C LYS A 63 17.75 12.39 -8.92
N GLU A 64 18.55 13.45 -8.74
CA GLU A 64 18.07 14.84 -8.80
C GLU A 64 17.22 15.04 -10.06
N GLY A 65 15.93 15.28 -9.89
CA GLY A 65 15.02 15.67 -10.96
C GLY A 65 13.87 14.71 -11.29
N GLU A 66 13.76 13.51 -10.70
CA GLU A 66 12.58 12.66 -10.89
C GLU A 66 11.52 12.88 -9.80
N GLU A 67 10.38 13.45 -10.20
CA GLU A 67 9.27 13.83 -9.35
C GLU A 67 8.34 12.63 -9.06
N GLU A 68 8.23 12.21 -7.79
CA GLU A 68 7.21 11.26 -7.35
C GLU A 68 5.83 11.91 -7.46
N THR A 69 4.92 11.30 -8.24
CA THR A 69 3.55 11.82 -8.39
C THR A 69 2.63 11.16 -7.37
N LEU A 70 2.06 11.94 -6.45
CA LEU A 70 1.08 11.47 -5.46
C LEU A 70 -0.27 11.17 -6.11
N LEU A 71 -0.69 9.91 -6.04
CA LEU A 71 -1.97 9.43 -6.56
C LEU A 71 -3.10 9.46 -5.54
N GLY A 72 -2.77 9.45 -4.25
CA GLY A 72 -3.77 9.58 -3.18
C GLY A 72 -3.22 9.31 -1.79
N THR A 73 -4.01 9.74 -0.81
CA THR A 73 -3.80 9.51 0.63
C THR A 73 -5.05 8.83 1.16
N PHE A 74 -4.87 7.74 1.88
CA PHE A 74 -5.97 6.88 2.31
C PHE A 74 -5.77 6.38 3.74
N THR A 75 -6.85 5.93 4.35
CA THR A 75 -6.85 5.27 5.65
C THR A 75 -7.47 3.89 5.53
N TYR A 76 -6.70 2.85 5.81
CA TYR A 76 -7.20 1.48 5.95
C TYR A 76 -7.92 1.33 7.29
N ASN A 77 -9.19 0.93 7.27
CA ASN A 77 -10.05 0.90 8.45
C ASN A 77 -10.27 -0.53 8.97
N VAL A 78 -9.65 -0.88 10.10
CA VAL A 78 -9.77 -2.22 10.71
C VAL A 78 -11.18 -2.60 11.19
N GLU A 79 -12.11 -1.64 11.30
CA GLU A 79 -13.51 -1.89 11.64
C GLU A 79 -14.38 -2.23 10.42
N LYS A 80 -13.84 -2.08 9.20
CA LYS A 80 -14.50 -2.49 7.96
C LYS A 80 -14.03 -3.89 7.52
N GLU A 81 -14.30 -4.22 6.26
CA GLU A 81 -13.81 -5.43 5.63
C GLU A 81 -12.29 -5.53 5.65
N ALA A 82 -11.78 -6.77 5.73
CA ALA A 82 -10.34 -7.04 5.71
C ALA A 82 -9.67 -6.76 4.36
N ILE A 83 -10.48 -6.61 3.30
CA ILE A 83 -10.05 -6.28 1.94
C ILE A 83 -10.66 -4.92 1.58
N GLN A 84 -9.82 -3.92 1.33
CA GLN A 84 -10.27 -2.56 1.04
C GLN A 84 -9.63 -2.03 -0.23
N THR A 85 -10.45 -1.52 -1.14
CA THR A 85 -10.03 -0.96 -2.41
C THR A 85 -10.14 0.56 -2.36
N PHE A 86 -9.09 1.24 -2.79
CA PHE A 86 -8.92 2.68 -2.72
C PHE A 86 -8.76 3.23 -4.15
N PRO A 87 -9.70 4.05 -4.63
CA PRO A 87 -9.63 4.66 -5.96
C PRO A 87 -8.53 5.72 -5.99
N LEU A 88 -7.68 5.68 -7.02
CA LEU A 88 -6.60 6.63 -7.23
C LEU A 88 -7.09 7.82 -8.07
N LYS A 89 -6.38 8.95 -8.00
CA LYS A 89 -6.66 10.11 -8.88
C LYS A 89 -6.54 9.70 -10.35
N HIS A 90 -7.58 10.01 -11.13
CA HIS A 90 -7.78 9.50 -12.48
C HIS A 90 -7.05 10.26 -13.60
N GLU A 91 -6.45 11.41 -13.31
CA GLU A 91 -5.87 12.29 -14.35
C GLU A 91 -4.39 11.99 -14.64
N LEU A 92 -4.08 10.74 -14.93
CA LEU A 92 -2.74 10.33 -15.36
C LEU A 92 -2.69 10.24 -16.89
N SER A 93 -1.99 11.18 -17.52
CA SER A 93 -1.72 11.15 -18.96
C SER A 93 -0.77 10.02 -19.36
N ARG A 94 0.13 9.64 -18.44
CA ARG A 94 1.21 8.66 -18.66
C ARG A 94 0.94 7.35 -17.93
N ALA A 95 1.54 6.27 -18.44
CA ALA A 95 1.54 4.96 -17.80
C ALA A 95 2.83 4.76 -17.00
N PHE A 96 2.71 4.07 -15.87
CA PHE A 96 3.77 3.86 -14.90
C PHE A 96 3.98 2.37 -14.65
N GLN A 97 5.23 2.01 -14.35
CA GLN A 97 5.59 0.64 -13.99
C GLN A 97 5.89 0.50 -12.50
N TYR A 98 6.21 1.58 -11.79
CA TYR A 98 6.56 1.56 -10.38
C TYR A 98 5.48 2.26 -9.56
N ILE A 99 5.01 1.56 -8.52
CA ILE A 99 4.11 2.14 -7.50
C ILE A 99 4.80 2.06 -6.15
N LYS A 100 4.73 3.16 -5.41
CA LYS A 100 5.19 3.26 -4.03
C LYS A 100 3.99 3.36 -3.11
N LEU A 101 3.89 2.41 -2.18
CA LEU A 101 2.96 2.49 -1.05
C LEU A 101 3.77 2.86 0.19
N LYS A 102 3.47 4.02 0.77
CA LYS A 102 4.15 4.53 1.98
C LYS A 102 3.17 4.55 3.14
N VAL A 103 3.44 3.75 4.16
CA VAL A 103 2.68 3.72 5.42
C VAL A 103 3.18 4.85 6.33
N GLN A 104 2.25 5.62 6.88
CA GLN A 104 2.51 6.75 7.77
C GLN A 104 2.33 6.41 9.25
N ASN A 105 1.42 5.48 9.56
CA ASN A 105 1.19 4.94 10.89
C ASN A 105 0.42 3.60 10.81
N ASN A 106 0.18 2.99 11.98
CA ASN A 106 -0.56 1.74 12.13
C ASN A 106 -1.66 1.88 13.20
N TRP A 107 -2.33 0.77 13.50
CA TRP A 107 -3.43 0.71 14.48
C TRP A 107 -2.96 0.49 15.93
N GLY A 108 -1.73 0.90 16.27
CA GLY A 108 -1.24 0.99 17.66
C GLY A 108 -0.24 -0.08 18.07
N ASN A 109 0.26 -0.92 17.15
CA ASN A 109 1.39 -1.80 17.45
C ASN A 109 2.68 -0.98 17.53
N ALA A 110 3.37 -1.02 18.68
CA ALA A 110 4.55 -0.22 18.93
C ALA A 110 5.83 -0.77 18.25
N GLU A 111 5.85 -2.06 17.92
CA GLU A 111 7.06 -2.74 17.46
C GLU A 111 7.14 -2.82 15.93
N TYR A 112 6.01 -3.09 15.27
CA TYR A 112 5.99 -3.32 13.82
C TYR A 112 4.64 -3.05 13.15
N THR A 113 4.69 -2.94 11.83
CA THR A 113 3.52 -2.94 10.94
C THR A 113 3.63 -4.08 9.96
N CYS A 114 2.51 -4.75 9.68
CA CYS A 114 2.46 -5.88 8.74
C CYS A 114 1.55 -5.62 7.55
N ILE A 115 2.09 -5.81 6.35
CA ILE A 115 1.35 -5.74 5.09
C ILE A 115 1.18 -7.17 4.57
N TYR A 116 -0.08 -7.62 4.42
CA TYR A 116 -0.36 -8.97 3.92
C TYR A 116 -0.41 -9.03 2.38
N GLN A 117 -1.20 -8.16 1.75
CA GLN A 117 -1.26 -8.11 0.29
C GLN A 117 -1.56 -6.71 -0.19
N VAL A 118 -0.84 -6.30 -1.22
CA VAL A 118 -1.12 -5.11 -2.02
C VAL A 118 -1.46 -5.58 -3.43
N GLN A 119 -2.60 -5.16 -3.95
CA GLN A 119 -2.97 -5.36 -5.35
C GLN A 119 -3.07 -4.00 -6.02
N VAL A 120 -2.63 -3.96 -7.27
CA VAL A 120 -2.66 -2.74 -8.09
C VAL A 120 -3.56 -3.00 -9.29
N HIS A 121 -4.52 -2.12 -9.50
CA HIS A 121 -5.48 -2.20 -10.59
C HIS A 121 -5.29 -1.03 -11.54
N GLY A 122 -5.40 -1.28 -12.85
CA GLY A 122 -5.30 -0.24 -13.85
C GLY A 122 -5.41 -0.79 -15.27
N LYS A 123 -5.41 0.12 -16.25
CA LYS A 123 -5.43 -0.26 -17.66
C LYS A 123 -4.01 -0.36 -18.20
N VAL A 124 -3.68 -1.47 -18.85
CA VAL A 124 -2.41 -1.64 -19.57
C VAL A 124 -2.31 -0.59 -20.67
N ALA A 125 -1.12 -0.03 -20.84
CA ALA A 125 -0.81 0.95 -21.88
C ALA A 125 -0.56 0.31 -23.24
#